data_AF-A0A845CF02-F1
#
_entry.id   AF-A0A845CF02-F1
#
_cell.length_a   1.000
_cell.length_b   1.000
_cell.length_c   1.000
_cell.angle_alpha   90.00
_cell.angle_beta   90.00
_cell.angle_gamma   90.00
#
_symmetry.space_group_name_H-M   'P 1'
#
loop_
_entity.id
_entity.type
_entity.pdbx_description
1 polymer ?
#
loop_
_entity_poly.entity_id
_entity_poly.type
_entity_poly.pdbx_seq_one_letter_code
_entity_poly.pdbx_strand_id
1 'polypeptide(L)'
;MSSGTIAPPATSLPRTRIEAHSGRRRLLWRNVTAYATLSVGSVLMIIPFLWMLSTSLKDDRQAYVFPPIWIPSPVAWNNYLDTWQALPFNLFFLNSAFVSLVLTVAQLATCSLGAFAFARLRFPG
;
A
#
# COMPACT_ATOMS: atom_id res chain seq x y z
N MET A 1 19.23 -45.98 67.42
CA MET A 1 19.60 -44.58 67.74
C MET A 1 20.75 -44.16 66.83
N SER A 2 20.79 -42.86 66.49
CA SER A 2 21.62 -42.20 65.46
C SER A 2 20.99 -42.25 64.05
N SER A 3 19.87 -41.55 63.84
CA SER A 3 19.80 -40.11 63.51
C SER A 3 20.32 -39.83 62.10
N GLY A 4 19.39 -39.72 61.16
CA GLY A 4 19.64 -39.29 59.79
C GLY A 4 20.07 -37.83 59.74
N THR A 5 20.97 -37.53 58.81
CA THR A 5 21.27 -36.17 58.38
C THR A 5 20.99 -36.11 56.88
N ILE A 6 19.78 -35.66 56.53
CA ILE A 6 19.39 -35.33 55.16
C ILE A 6 19.98 -33.95 54.89
N ALA A 7 20.94 -33.86 53.98
CA ALA A 7 21.46 -32.58 53.50
C ALA A 7 20.32 -31.78 52.81
N PRO A 8 20.22 -30.46 53.02
CA PRO A 8 19.18 -29.65 52.40
C PRO A 8 19.37 -29.58 50.87
N PRO A 9 18.27 -29.57 50.08
CA PRO A 9 18.34 -29.41 48.63
C PRO A 9 18.83 -28.00 48.27
N ALA A 10 19.83 -27.92 47.40
CA ALA A 10 20.34 -26.66 46.90
C ALA A 10 19.26 -25.92 46.08
N THR A 11 18.72 -24.85 46.63
CA THR A 11 17.82 -23.92 45.94
C THR A 11 18.60 -23.16 44.86
N SER A 12 18.60 -23.67 43.63
CA SER A 12 19.18 -22.95 42.48
C SER A 12 18.31 -21.73 42.17
N LEU A 13 18.83 -20.53 42.44
CA LEU A 13 18.18 -19.27 42.07
C LEU A 13 17.90 -19.26 40.55
N PRO A 14 16.73 -18.78 40.11
CA PRO A 14 16.46 -18.61 38.69
C PRO A 14 17.42 -17.54 38.15
N ARG A 15 18.37 -17.97 37.30
CA ARG A 15 19.25 -17.11 36.50
C ARG A 15 18.40 -16.34 35.50
N THR A 16 17.67 -15.35 35.97
CA THR A 16 17.12 -14.30 35.12
C THR A 16 18.19 -13.24 34.95
N ARG A 17 18.25 -12.71 33.72
CA ARG A 17 18.84 -11.43 33.32
C ARG A 17 20.12 -11.57 32.49
N ILE A 18 20.08 -10.85 31.36
CA ILE A 18 21.17 -10.43 30.47
C ILE A 18 21.47 -11.34 29.26
N GLU A 19 20.47 -11.59 28.40
CA GLU A 19 20.73 -11.98 26.98
C GLU A 19 19.88 -11.22 25.94
N ALA A 20 19.22 -10.11 26.32
CA ALA A 20 18.23 -9.46 25.43
C ALA A 20 18.79 -8.31 24.56
N HIS A 21 20.07 -7.94 24.64
CA HIS A 21 20.57 -6.69 24.01
C HIS A 21 21.19 -6.86 22.61
N SER A 22 21.67 -8.04 22.22
CA SER A 22 22.36 -8.23 20.93
C SER A 22 21.41 -8.24 19.72
N GLY A 23 20.16 -8.68 19.90
CA GLY A 23 19.15 -8.71 18.84
C GLY A 23 18.54 -7.35 18.48
N ARG A 24 18.59 -6.37 19.40
CA ARG A 24 17.84 -5.11 19.25
C ARG A 24 18.48 -4.15 18.24
N ARG A 25 19.81 -4.07 18.16
CA ARG A 25 20.50 -3.29 17.11
C ARG A 25 20.18 -3.85 15.72
N ARG A 26 20.30 -5.17 15.50
CA ARG A 26 20.01 -5.79 14.20
C ARG A 26 18.58 -5.55 13.73
N LEU A 27 17.61 -5.57 14.66
CA LEU A 27 16.21 -5.25 14.38
C LEU A 27 16.00 -3.77 14.02
N LEU A 28 16.66 -2.84 14.73
CA LEU A 28 16.59 -1.41 14.43
C LEU A 28 17.17 -1.08 13.05
N TRP A 29 18.36 -1.60 12.74
CA TRP A 29 18.99 -1.40 11.43
C TRP A 29 18.15 -1.97 10.29
N ARG A 30 17.54 -3.15 10.46
CA ARG A 30 16.59 -3.72 9.50
C ARG A 30 15.40 -2.80 9.26
N ASN A 31 14.81 -2.25 10.33
CA ASN A 31 13.66 -1.37 10.22
C ASN A 31 14.03 -0.05 9.54
N VAL A 32 15.17 0.54 9.87
CA VAL A 32 15.66 1.77 9.20
C VAL A 32 15.89 1.53 7.72
N THR A 33 16.55 0.42 7.34
CA THR A 33 16.73 0.09 5.92
C THR A 33 15.40 -0.19 5.22
N ALA A 34 14.46 -0.85 5.88
CA ALA A 34 13.13 -1.10 5.31
C ALA A 34 12.37 0.21 5.07
N TYR A 35 12.32 1.10 6.07
CA TYR A 35 11.67 2.40 5.94
C TYR A 35 12.35 3.28 4.90
N ALA A 36 13.68 3.31 4.84
CA ALA A 36 14.40 4.07 3.81
C ALA A 36 14.03 3.58 2.40
N THR A 37 14.05 2.27 2.16
CA THR A 37 13.66 1.69 0.86
C THR A 37 12.19 1.97 0.53
N LEU A 38 11.29 1.82 1.49
CA LEU A 38 9.86 2.14 1.34
C LEU A 38 9.64 3.63 1.02
N SER A 39 10.31 4.53 1.72
CA SER A 39 10.22 5.97 1.49
C SER A 39 10.77 6.37 0.12
N VAL A 40 11.92 5.83 -0.29
CA VAL A 40 12.47 6.07 -1.62
C VAL A 40 11.52 5.55 -2.70
N GLY A 41 11.02 4.33 -2.55
CA GLY A 41 10.03 3.75 -3.47
C GLY A 41 8.75 4.59 -3.55
N SER A 42 8.27 5.11 -2.42
CA SER A 42 7.10 5.98 -2.36
C SER A 42 7.33 7.31 -3.09
N VAL A 43 8.47 7.97 -2.87
CA VAL A 43 8.80 9.23 -3.56
C VAL A 43 8.89 9.00 -5.08
N LEU A 44 9.58 7.95 -5.51
CA LEU A 44 9.69 7.60 -6.93
C LEU A 44 8.32 7.35 -7.57
N MET A 45 7.40 6.71 -6.86
CA MET A 45 6.04 6.48 -7.33
C MET A 45 5.20 7.76 -7.38
N ILE A 46 5.43 8.73 -6.49
CA ILE A 46 4.67 9.99 -6.42
C ILE A 46 5.10 10.99 -7.51
N ILE A 47 6.39 10.99 -7.91
CA ILE A 47 6.92 11.90 -8.94
C ILE A 47 6.06 11.96 -10.22
N PRO A 48 5.68 10.84 -10.88
CA PRO A 48 4.87 10.90 -12.09
C PRO A 48 3.47 11.48 -11.84
N PHE A 49 2.88 11.29 -10.65
CA PHE A 49 1.59 11.91 -10.31
C PHE A 49 1.73 13.43 -10.12
N LEU A 50 2.79 13.89 -9.47
CA LEU A 50 3.07 15.33 -9.35
C LEU A 50 3.31 15.97 -10.71
N TRP A 51 4.02 15.27 -11.59
CA TRP A 51 4.22 15.70 -12.97
C TRP A 51 2.91 15.80 -13.75
N MET A 52 2.04 14.79 -13.62
CA MET A 52 0.73 14.77 -14.25
C MET A 52 -0.16 15.92 -13.76
N LEU A 53 -0.17 16.19 -12.46
CA LEU A 53 -0.93 17.30 -11.87
C LEU A 53 -0.41 18.66 -12.35
N SER A 54 0.91 18.85 -12.36
CA SER A 54 1.52 20.07 -12.91
C SER A 54 1.15 20.26 -14.38
N THR A 55 1.16 19.18 -15.16
CA THR A 55 0.82 19.23 -16.59
C THR A 55 -0.65 19.51 -16.85
N SER A 56 -1.57 19.01 -16.03
CA SER A 56 -3.01 19.31 -16.20
C SER A 56 -3.35 20.77 -15.92
N LEU A 57 -2.52 21.47 -15.15
CA LEU A 57 -2.65 22.89 -14.80
C LEU A 57 -1.92 23.84 -15.77
N LYS A 58 -1.17 23.32 -16.76
CA LYS A 58 -0.49 24.11 -17.78
C LYS A 58 -1.42 24.48 -18.94
N ASP A 59 -1.26 25.68 -19.46
CA ASP A 59 -1.87 26.10 -20.73
C ASP A 59 -1.30 25.28 -21.91
N ASP A 60 -2.10 25.03 -22.96
CA ASP A 60 -1.71 24.20 -24.13
C ASP A 60 -0.41 24.67 -24.76
N ARG A 61 -0.17 25.99 -24.75
CA ARG A 61 1.06 26.59 -25.29
C ARG A 61 2.28 26.32 -24.43
N GLN A 62 2.13 26.08 -23.12
CA GLN A 62 3.22 25.76 -22.19
C GLN A 62 3.55 24.26 -22.16
N ALA A 63 2.62 23.41 -22.57
CA ALA A 63 2.85 21.96 -22.66
C ALA A 63 3.93 21.59 -23.70
N TYR A 64 4.10 22.42 -24.73
CA TYR A 64 5.05 22.20 -25.83
C TYR A 64 6.34 23.03 -25.75
N VAL A 65 6.59 23.77 -24.66
CA VAL A 65 7.79 24.62 -24.52
C VAL A 65 8.96 23.83 -23.93
N PHE A 66 10.14 23.99 -24.53
CA PHE A 66 11.43 23.55 -23.99
C PHE A 66 12.16 24.75 -23.37
N PRO A 67 12.64 24.69 -22.11
CA PRO A 67 12.66 23.56 -21.18
C PRO A 67 11.34 23.31 -20.44
N PRO A 68 11.04 22.06 -20.03
CA PRO A 68 9.82 21.71 -19.31
C PRO A 68 9.68 22.45 -17.97
N ILE A 69 8.65 23.30 -17.87
CA ILE A 69 8.38 24.10 -16.67
C ILE A 69 7.72 23.20 -15.61
N TRP A 70 8.31 23.00 -14.43
CA TRP A 70 7.70 22.16 -13.38
C TRP A 70 6.55 22.84 -12.63
N ILE A 71 6.51 24.18 -12.61
CA ILE A 71 5.48 24.98 -11.92
C ILE A 71 4.81 25.89 -12.95
N PRO A 72 3.54 25.64 -13.34
CA PRO A 72 2.84 26.44 -14.34
C PRO A 72 2.73 27.90 -13.89
N SER A 73 3.01 28.83 -14.80
CA SER A 73 2.85 30.27 -14.60
C SER A 73 2.42 30.88 -15.92
N PRO A 74 1.14 31.25 -16.13
CA PRO A 74 0.00 31.24 -15.20
C PRO A 74 -0.65 29.85 -15.01
N VAL A 75 -1.39 29.68 -13.92
CA VAL A 75 -2.20 28.46 -13.67
C VAL A 75 -3.48 28.52 -14.51
N ALA A 76 -3.65 27.58 -15.44
CA ALA A 76 -4.79 27.52 -16.36
C ALA A 76 -5.95 26.70 -15.77
N TRP A 77 -6.68 27.27 -14.81
CA TRP A 77 -7.86 26.62 -14.21
C TRP A 77 -9.00 26.37 -15.22
N ASN A 78 -9.06 27.19 -16.28
CA ASN A 78 -10.07 27.04 -17.34
C ASN A 78 -9.98 25.70 -18.07
N ASN A 79 -8.81 25.05 -18.10
CA ASN A 79 -8.65 23.73 -18.71
C ASN A 79 -9.69 22.72 -18.17
N TYR A 80 -9.99 22.77 -16.88
CA TYR A 80 -10.99 21.87 -16.28
C TYR A 80 -12.42 22.19 -16.74
N LEU A 81 -12.78 23.48 -16.83
CA LEU A 81 -14.11 23.91 -17.28
C LEU A 81 -14.31 23.64 -18.77
N ASP A 82 -13.31 23.98 -19.59
CA ASP A 82 -13.33 23.80 -21.05
C ASP A 82 -13.38 22.31 -21.39
N THR A 83 -12.60 21.48 -20.71
CA THR A 83 -12.59 20.02 -20.89
C THR A 83 -13.94 19.40 -20.49
N TRP A 84 -14.56 19.87 -19.41
CA TRP A 84 -15.86 19.41 -18.94
C TRP A 84 -17.02 19.80 -19.86
N GLN A 85 -16.89 20.92 -20.59
CA GLN A 85 -17.87 21.35 -21.59
C GLN A 85 -17.61 20.73 -22.97
N ALA A 86 -16.35 20.49 -23.33
CA ALA A 86 -15.96 19.92 -24.62
C ALA A 86 -16.30 18.43 -24.76
N LEU A 87 -16.28 17.69 -23.65
CA LEU A 87 -16.59 16.26 -23.62
C LEU A 87 -17.64 15.95 -22.57
N PRO A 88 -18.55 14.99 -22.80
CA PRO A 88 -19.54 14.58 -21.81
C PRO A 88 -18.91 13.69 -20.73
N PHE A 89 -17.99 14.25 -19.92
CA PHE A 89 -17.28 13.55 -18.85
C PHE A 89 -18.21 12.84 -17.88
N ASN A 90 -19.37 13.44 -17.59
CA ASN A 90 -20.41 12.84 -16.77
C ASN A 90 -20.86 11.47 -17.30
N LEU A 91 -21.05 11.35 -18.63
CA LEU A 91 -21.47 10.08 -19.24
C LEU A 91 -20.35 9.05 -19.17
N PHE A 92 -19.11 9.44 -19.44
CA PHE A 92 -17.96 8.52 -19.35
C PHE A 92 -17.74 8.01 -17.92
N PHE A 93 -17.85 8.91 -16.94
CA PHE A 93 -17.75 8.55 -15.53
C PHE A 93 -18.87 7.61 -15.10
N LEU A 94 -20.13 7.94 -15.41
CA LEU A 94 -21.28 7.11 -15.03
C LEU A 94 -21.27 5.75 -15.74
N ASN A 95 -20.91 5.70 -17.02
CA ASN A 95 -20.78 4.43 -17.75
C ASN A 95 -19.70 3.54 -17.12
N SER A 96 -18.54 4.11 -16.80
CA SER A 96 -17.44 3.35 -16.19
C SER A 96 -17.79 2.89 -14.78
N ALA A 97 -18.42 3.75 -13.97
CA ALA A 97 -18.89 3.42 -12.64
C ALA A 97 -19.96 2.31 -12.67
N PHE A 98 -20.92 2.40 -13.59
CA PHE A 98 -21.95 1.40 -13.76
C PHE A 98 -21.36 0.04 -14.18
N VAL A 99 -20.53 0.03 -15.22
CA VAL A 99 -19.91 -1.21 -15.73
C VAL A 99 -19.01 -1.84 -14.67
N SER A 100 -18.16 -1.07 -14.00
CA SER A 100 -17.27 -1.59 -12.96
C SER A 100 -18.04 -2.15 -11.76
N LEU A 101 -19.13 -1.51 -11.34
CA LEU A 101 -19.99 -2.00 -10.26
C LEU A 101 -20.67 -3.31 -10.64
N VAL A 102 -21.31 -3.36 -11.81
CA VAL A 102 -22.00 -4.55 -12.31
C VAL A 102 -21.03 -5.73 -12.44
N LEU A 103 -19.85 -5.50 -13.03
CA LEU A 103 -18.82 -6.52 -13.17
C LEU A 103 -18.30 -7.00 -11.81
N THR A 104 -18.09 -6.09 -10.85
CA THR A 104 -17.63 -6.47 -9.51
C THR A 104 -18.65 -7.35 -8.80
N VAL A 105 -19.94 -7.01 -8.86
CA VAL A 105 -21.01 -7.81 -8.25
C VAL A 105 -21.13 -9.17 -8.92
N ALA A 106 -21.13 -9.20 -10.25
CA ALA A 106 -21.18 -10.46 -11.00
C ALA A 106 -19.96 -11.34 -10.69
N GLN A 107 -18.76 -10.75 -10.67
CA GLN A 107 -17.52 -11.45 -10.36
C GLN A 107 -17.53 -12.03 -8.94
N LEU A 108 -17.99 -11.25 -7.95
CA LEU A 108 -18.11 -11.73 -6.58
C LEU A 108 -19.11 -12.87 -6.47
N ALA A 109 -20.27 -12.78 -7.13
CA ALA A 109 -21.25 -13.85 -7.14
C ALA A 109 -20.68 -15.14 -7.75
N THR A 110 -20.07 -15.05 -8.93
CA THR A 110 -19.48 -16.20 -9.63
C THR A 110 -18.30 -16.79 -8.86
N CYS A 111 -17.39 -15.96 -8.35
CA CYS A 111 -16.25 -16.43 -7.57
C CYS A 111 -16.70 -17.08 -6.26
N SER A 112 -17.71 -16.52 -5.58
CA SER A 112 -18.22 -17.08 -4.34
C SER A 112 -18.88 -18.44 -4.56
N LEU A 113 -19.67 -18.59 -5.63
CA LEU A 113 -20.26 -19.87 -6.02
C LEU A 113 -19.19 -20.91 -6.39
N GLY A 114 -18.19 -20.51 -7.19
CA GLY A 114 -17.07 -21.38 -7.56
C GLY A 114 -16.24 -21.81 -6.34
N ALA A 115 -15.91 -20.86 -5.46
CA ALA A 115 -15.21 -21.15 -4.21
C ALA A 115 -16.02 -22.07 -3.30
N PHE A 116 -17.34 -21.86 -3.19
CA PHE A 116 -18.23 -22.76 -2.44
C PHE A 116 -18.24 -24.17 -3.03
N ALA A 117 -18.31 -24.28 -4.36
CA ALA A 117 -18.25 -25.56 -5.04
C ALA A 117 -16.95 -26.29 -4.69
N PHE A 118 -15.79 -25.65 -4.85
CA PHE A 118 -14.49 -26.23 -4.47
C PHE A 118 -14.34 -26.54 -2.98
N ALA A 119 -14.91 -25.71 -2.10
CA ALA A 119 -14.75 -25.88 -0.66
C ALA A 119 -15.70 -26.92 -0.04
N ARG A 120 -16.90 -27.13 -0.63
CA ARG A 120 -17.97 -27.92 -0.01
C ARG A 120 -18.48 -29.09 -0.85
N LEU A 121 -18.37 -29.07 -2.17
CA LEU A 121 -18.77 -30.21 -3.00
C LEU A 121 -17.62 -31.22 -3.11
N ARG A 122 -17.95 -32.50 -3.00
CA ARG A 122 -17.00 -33.59 -3.25
C ARG A 122 -17.01 -33.89 -4.74
N PHE A 123 -15.94 -33.50 -5.43
CA PHE A 123 -15.76 -33.86 -6.83
C PHE A 123 -15.21 -35.29 -6.92
N PRO A 124 -15.78 -36.17 -7.77
CA PRO A 124 -15.09 -37.40 -8.15
C PRO A 124 -13.82 -36.98 -8.92
N GLY A 125 -12.66 -37.32 -8.37
CA GLY A 125 -11.37 -37.14 -9.02
C GLY A 125 -11.15 -38.13 -10.14
#